data_AF-A0A8S3FFY5-F1
#
_entry.id   AF-A0A8S3FFY5-F1
#
_cell.length_a   1.000
_cell.length_b   1.000
_cell.length_c   1.000
_cell.angle_alpha   90.00
_cell.angle_beta   90.00
_cell.angle_gamma   90.00
#
_symmetry.space_group_name_H-M   'P 1'
#
loop_
_entity.id
_entity.type
_entity.pdbx_description
1 polymer ?
#
loop_
_entity_poly.entity_id
_entity_poly.type
_entity_poly.pdbx_seq_one_letter_code
_entity_poly.pdbx_strand_id
1 'polypeptide(L)' 'ILFYSHRNMSSTKHTRRIISTTAGGRSKAPYSQAVQIDQTLYLSGAIGLDPSTGKFAGDTVQEQTRQV' A
#
# COMPACT_ATOMS: atom_id res chain seq x y z
N ILE A 1 -11.58 51.82 14.86
CA ILE A 1 -10.39 50.94 14.69
C ILE A 1 -10.87 49.52 15.00
N LEU A 2 -11.17 48.71 13.98
CA LEU A 2 -11.65 47.34 14.11
C LEU A 2 -10.49 46.40 13.74
N PHE A 3 -9.95 45.69 14.74
CA PHE A 3 -8.89 44.70 14.53
C PHE A 3 -9.52 43.39 14.02
N TYR A 4 -9.32 43.08 12.74
CA TYR A 4 -9.65 41.77 12.16
C TYR A 4 -8.60 40.75 12.58
N SER A 5 -8.96 39.84 13.49
CA SER A 5 -8.14 38.70 13.91
C SER A 5 -8.02 37.72 12.73
N HIS A 6 -6.84 37.69 12.10
CA HIS A 6 -6.49 36.67 11.11
C HIS A 6 -6.11 35.38 11.85
N ARG A 7 -7.03 34.41 11.94
CA ARG A 7 -6.67 33.04 12.31
C ARG A 7 -5.98 32.38 11.11
N ASN A 8 -4.67 32.17 11.19
CA ASN A 8 -3.96 31.29 10.27
C ASN A 8 -4.44 29.84 10.51
N MET A 9 -5.22 29.31 9.59
CA MET A 9 -5.50 27.87 9.52
C MET A 9 -4.32 27.21 8.80
N SER A 10 -3.47 26.48 9.54
CA SER A 10 -2.46 25.64 8.91
C SER A 10 -3.13 24.47 8.19
N SER A 11 -3.04 24.44 6.86
CA SER A 11 -3.41 23.27 6.07
C SER A 11 -2.48 22.11 6.43
N THR A 12 -2.99 21.11 7.13
CA THR A 12 -2.24 19.88 7.42
C THR A 12 -2.08 19.08 6.14
N LYS A 13 -0.88 19.05 5.56
CA LYS A 13 -0.58 18.29 4.35
C LYS A 13 -0.26 16.83 4.71
N HIS A 14 -1.19 15.92 4.47
CA HIS A 14 -0.95 14.48 4.60
C HIS A 14 -0.02 13.99 3.48
N THR A 15 1.05 13.29 3.84
CA THR A 15 2.00 12.74 2.86
C THR A 15 1.62 11.32 2.50
N ARG A 16 1.36 11.07 1.22
CA ARG A 16 1.06 9.74 0.67
C ARG A 16 2.32 9.10 0.12
N ARG A 17 2.68 7.91 0.61
CA ARG A 17 3.84 7.13 0.14
C ARG A 17 3.40 5.85 -0.57
N ILE A 18 3.91 5.64 -1.78
CA ILE A 18 3.74 4.38 -2.52
C ILE A 18 4.79 3.39 -2.05
N ILE A 19 4.36 2.19 -1.67
CA ILE A 19 5.25 1.11 -1.27
C ILE A 19 5.36 0.10 -2.42
N SER A 20 6.60 -0.21 -2.80
CA SER A 20 6.92 -1.25 -3.77
C SER A 20 8.13 -2.06 -3.30
N THR A 21 8.01 -3.39 -3.34
CA THR A 21 9.02 -4.37 -2.95
C THR A 21 9.11 -5.47 -4.01
N THR A 22 10.32 -6.00 -4.18
CA THR A 22 10.58 -7.17 -5.03
C THR A 22 10.16 -8.48 -4.38
N ALA A 23 10.04 -8.51 -3.04
CA ALA A 23 9.73 -9.73 -2.29
C ALA A 23 8.25 -10.16 -2.36
N GLY A 24 7.33 -9.24 -2.65
CA GLY A 24 5.88 -9.50 -2.59
C GLY A 24 5.21 -9.83 -3.92
N GLY A 25 5.98 -10.25 -4.94
CA GLY A 25 5.47 -10.38 -6.30
C GLY A 25 5.16 -9.01 -6.92
N ARG A 26 5.86 -8.66 -8.00
CA ARG A 26 5.73 -7.32 -8.60
C ARG A 26 4.43 -7.25 -9.41
N SER A 27 3.42 -6.54 -8.92
CA SER A 27 2.21 -6.31 -9.70
C SER A 27 2.52 -5.39 -10.90
N LYS A 28 2.12 -5.83 -12.11
CA LYS A 28 2.17 -5.03 -13.34
C LYS A 28 0.87 -4.26 -13.60
N ALA A 29 -0.12 -4.38 -12.70
CA ALA A 29 -1.44 -3.78 -12.84
C ALA A 29 -1.44 -2.33 -12.30
N PRO A 30 -2.46 -1.50 -12.64
CA PRO A 30 -2.53 -0.08 -12.24
C PRO A 30 -2.92 0.10 -10.75
N TYR A 31 -2.24 -0.60 -9.84
CA TYR A 31 -2.37 -0.44 -8.39
C TYR A 31 -1.00 -0.55 -7.70
N SER A 32 -0.91 -0.07 -6.46
CA SER A 32 0.31 -0.15 -5.63
C SER A 32 0.22 -1.34 -4.68
N GLN A 33 1.33 -2.03 -4.39
CA GLN A 33 1.35 -3.12 -3.40
C GLN A 33 0.85 -2.63 -2.03
N ALA A 34 1.27 -1.43 -1.63
CA ALA A 34 0.65 -0.73 -0.52
C ALA A 34 0.74 0.79 -0.70
N VAL A 35 -0.11 1.51 0.03
CA VAL A 35 -0.09 2.96 0.16
C VAL A 35 -0.10 3.32 1.63
N GLN A 36 0.84 4.16 2.06
CA GLN A 36 0.86 4.69 3.41
C GLN A 36 0.42 6.15 3.41
N ILE A 37 -0.46 6.51 4.34
CA ILE A 37 -0.82 7.90 4.66
C ILE A 37 -0.67 8.06 6.17
N ASP A 38 0.17 8.99 6.58
CA ASP A 38 0.57 9.20 7.97
C ASP A 38 1.00 7.89 8.65
N GLN A 39 0.22 7.43 9.63
CA GLN A 39 0.47 6.23 10.44
C GLN A 39 -0.28 4.99 9.94
N THR A 40 -1.12 5.12 8.91
CA THR A 40 -1.94 4.03 8.39
C THR A 40 -1.37 3.48 7.09
N LEU A 41 -1.20 2.16 7.03
CA LEU A 41 -0.76 1.43 5.84
C LEU A 41 -1.93 0.64 5.25
N TYR A 42 -2.27 0.93 4.00
CA TYR A 42 -3.28 0.21 3.23
C TYR A 42 -2.58 -0.80 2.32
N LEU A 43 -2.82 -2.09 2.57
CA LEU A 43 -2.28 -3.19 1.78
C LEU A 43 -3.27 -3.56 0.66
N SER A 44 -2.75 -3.82 -0.54
CA SER A 44 -3.53 -4.51 -1.56
C SER A 44 -3.73 -5.97 -1.19
N GLY A 45 -4.79 -6.60 -1.73
CA GLY A 45 -4.93 -8.05 -1.62
C GLY A 45 -3.77 -8.77 -2.32
N ALA A 46 -3.23 -9.79 -1.68
CA ALA A 46 -2.22 -10.67 -2.25
C ALA A 46 -2.83 -12.00 -2.65
N ILE A 47 -2.32 -12.56 -3.75
CA ILE A 47 -2.60 -13.93 -4.20
C ILE A 47 -1.35 -14.76 -3.97
N GLY A 48 -1.52 -16.06 -3.70
CA GLY A 48 -0.46 -16.98 -3.32
C GLY A 48 0.51 -17.34 -4.46
N LEU A 49 1.13 -16.32 -5.07
CA LEU A 49 2.14 -16.45 -6.10
C LEU A 49 3.54 -16.48 -5.48
N ASP A 50 4.38 -17.39 -5.94
CA ASP A 50 5.81 -17.39 -5.64
C ASP A 50 6.46 -16.15 -6.33
N PRO A 51 7.08 -15.23 -5.56
CA PRO A 51 7.69 -14.01 -6.10
C PRO A 51 8.81 -14.26 -7.11
N SER A 52 9.47 -15.42 -7.06
CA SER A 52 10.58 -15.80 -7.94
C SER A 52 10.08 -16.29 -9.30
N THR A 53 8.96 -17.00 -9.34
CA THR A 53 8.43 -17.62 -10.57
C THR A 53 7.24 -16.86 -11.16
N GLY A 54 6.52 -16.08 -10.36
CA GLY A 54 5.26 -15.44 -10.73
C GLY A 54 4.09 -16.41 -10.93
N LYS A 55 4.23 -17.68 -10.49
CA LYS A 55 3.20 -18.72 -10.55
C LYS A 55 2.64 -19.02 -9.16
N PHE A 56 1.51 -19.72 -9.07
CA PHE A 56 0.98 -20.17 -7.78
C PHE A 56 2.01 -21.03 -7.03
N ALA A 57 2.10 -20.82 -5.71
CA ALA A 57 3.03 -21.54 -4.84
C ALA A 57 2.68 -23.04 -4.67
N GLY A 58 1.49 -23.45 -5.10
CA GLY A 58 1.04 -24.84 -5.12
C GLY A 58 -0.38 -24.96 -5.64
N ASP A 59 -0.84 -26.21 -5.78
CA ASP A 59 -2.15 -26.54 -6.33
C ASP A 59 -3.26 -26.48 -5.26
N THR A 60 -2.89 -26.51 -3.99
CA THR A 60 -3.84 -26.51 -2.87
C THR A 60 -4.08 -25.10 -2.32
N VAL A 61 -5.27 -24.89 -1.73
CA VAL A 61 -5.58 -23.64 -1.02
C VAL A 61 -4.62 -23.38 0.14
N GLN A 62 -4.14 -24.44 0.81
CA GLN A 62 -3.23 -24.33 1.94
C GLN A 62 -1.85 -23.84 1.51
N GLU A 63 -1.34 -24.30 0.37
CA GLU A 63 -0.05 -23.84 -0.18
C GLU A 63 -0.14 -22.36 -0.60
N GLN A 64 -1.20 -21.99 -1.31
CA GLN A 64 -1.40 -20.60 -1.73
C GLN A 64 -1.65 -19.67 -0.54
N THR A 65 -2.40 -20.11 0.48
CA THR A 65 -2.64 -19.31 1.69
C THR A 65 -1.37 -19.06 2.48
N ARG A 66 -0.43 -20.03 2.53
CA ARG A 66 0.87 -19.83 3.20
C ARG A 66 1.76 -18.81 2.49
N GLN A 67 1.55 -18.61 1.19
CA GLN A 67 2.34 -17.68 0.39
C GLN A 67 1.84 -16.23 0.49
N VAL A 68 0.57 -16.03 0.86
CA VAL A 68 -0.04 -14.71 1.13
C VAL A 68 0.47 -14.16 2.46
#